data_AF-A0A938LTN8-F1
#
_entry.id   AF-A0A938LTN8-F1
#
_cell.length_a   1.000
_cell.length_b   1.000
_cell.length_c   1.000
_cell.angle_alpha   90.00
_cell.angle_beta   90.00
_cell.angle_gamma   90.00
#
_symmetry.space_group_name_H-M   'P 1'
#
loop_
_entity.id
_entity.type
_entity.pdbx_description
1 polymer ?
#
loop_
_entity_poly.entity_id
_entity_poly.type
_entity_poly.pdbx_seq_one_letter_code
_entity_poly.pdbx_strand_id
1 'polypeptide(L)'
;MKTEMEERVRSSLRMADADERASALKEICVDLAETGSFAEACSVAGKIEDGESRAWALVAIACGQFNAGDMRGGVASLDGAKSAAASMPEGIRKAATLGMIHATEAPLHETPPQ
;
A
#
# COMPACT_ATOMS: atom_id res chain seq x y z
N MET A 1 -5.63 20.20 9.64
CA MET A 1 -4.86 19.02 9.19
C MET A 1 -5.76 17.92 8.65
N LYS A 2 -6.69 17.34 9.43
CA LYS A 2 -7.57 16.25 8.93
C LYS A 2 -8.38 16.60 7.66
N THR A 3 -8.95 17.80 7.61
CA THR A 3 -9.74 18.27 6.46
C THR A 3 -8.94 18.45 5.18
N GLU A 4 -7.67 18.84 5.28
CA GLU A 4 -6.80 19.05 4.12
C GLU A 4 -6.46 17.72 3.44
N MET A 5 -6.19 16.68 4.24
CA MET A 5 -5.90 15.35 3.70
C MET A 5 -7.15 14.70 3.09
N GLU A 6 -8.30 14.81 3.76
CA GLU A 6 -9.58 14.34 3.20
C GLU A 6 -9.93 15.05 1.88
N GLU A 7 -9.60 16.34 1.76
CA GLU A 7 -9.78 17.10 0.53
C GLU A 7 -8.81 16.66 -0.57
N ARG A 8 -7.53 16.41 -0.24
CA ARG A 8 -6.54 15.83 -1.18
C ARG A 8 -7.06 14.50 -1.74
N VAL A 9 -7.53 13.60 -0.89
CA VAL A 9 -8.12 12.32 -1.33
C VAL A 9 -9.32 12.56 -2.24
N ARG A 10 -10.22 13.47 -1.87
CA ARG A 10 -11.41 13.79 -2.68
C ARG A 10 -11.04 14.39 -4.04
N SER A 11 -10.00 15.22 -4.09
CA SER A 11 -9.48 15.83 -5.31
C SER A 11 -8.89 14.76 -6.23
N SER A 12 -8.03 13.87 -5.70
CA SER A 12 -7.46 12.75 -6.45
C SER A 12 -8.54 11.83 -7.03
N LEU A 13 -9.60 11.55 -6.27
CA LEU A 13 -10.72 10.72 -6.75
C LEU A 13 -11.52 11.35 -7.90
N ARG A 14 -11.42 12.67 -8.11
CA ARG A 14 -12.08 13.38 -9.22
C ARG A 14 -11.23 13.43 -10.49
N MET A 15 -9.98 12.97 -10.44
CA MET A 15 -9.12 12.93 -11.62
C MET A 15 -9.70 11.96 -12.64
N ALA A 16 -9.81 12.42 -13.88
CA ALA A 16 -10.39 11.65 -14.97
C ALA A 16 -9.49 10.48 -15.37
N ASP A 17 -8.17 10.71 -15.39
CA ASP A 17 -7.19 9.69 -15.69
C ASP A 17 -6.99 8.75 -14.50
N ALA A 18 -7.06 7.45 -14.76
CA ALA A 18 -6.99 6.43 -13.72
C ALA A 18 -5.56 6.24 -13.18
N ASP A 19 -4.54 6.45 -14.03
CA ASP A 19 -3.13 6.32 -13.66
C ASP A 19 -2.70 7.51 -12.80
N GLU A 20 -3.09 8.73 -13.20
CA GLU A 20 -2.89 9.93 -12.39
C GLU A 20 -3.63 9.82 -11.04
N ARG A 21 -4.88 9.34 -11.05
CA ARG A 21 -5.66 9.09 -9.83
C ARG A 21 -4.95 8.12 -8.90
N ALA A 22 -4.48 6.98 -9.42
CA ALA A 22 -3.80 5.96 -8.64
C ALA A 22 -2.47 6.48 -8.07
N SER A 23 -1.70 7.22 -8.88
CA SER A 23 -0.45 7.84 -8.46
C SER A 23 -0.66 8.85 -7.34
N ALA A 24 -1.65 9.73 -7.44
CA ALA A 24 -1.96 10.71 -6.41
C ALA A 24 -2.45 10.07 -5.10
N LEU A 25 -3.28 9.03 -5.19
CA LEU A 25 -3.74 8.27 -4.01
C LEU A 25 -2.58 7.52 -3.34
N LYS A 26 -1.63 6.99 -4.11
CA LYS A 26 -0.41 6.36 -3.58
C LYS A 26 0.43 7.36 -2.79
N GLU A 27 0.68 8.55 -3.33
CA GLU A 27 1.41 9.59 -2.59
C GLU A 27 0.72 9.95 -1.28
N ILE A 28 -0.60 10.09 -1.29
CA ILE A 28 -1.37 10.33 -0.06
C ILE A 28 -1.22 9.19 0.96
N CYS A 29 -1.17 7.93 0.51
CA CYS A 29 -0.94 6.80 1.41
C CYS A 29 0.43 6.87 2.09
N VAL A 30 1.46 7.28 1.33
CA VAL A 30 2.82 7.46 1.86
C VAL A 30 2.83 8.58 2.91
N ASP A 31 2.30 9.76 2.60
CA ASP A 31 2.21 10.89 3.54
C ASP A 31 1.46 10.48 4.84
N LEU A 32 0.35 9.74 4.70
CA LEU A 32 -0.41 9.23 5.85
C LEU A 32 0.39 8.22 6.67
N ALA A 33 1.15 7.33 6.03
CA ALA A 33 1.99 6.37 6.72
C ALA A 33 3.15 7.05 7.47
N GLU A 34 3.77 8.08 6.87
CA GLU A 34 4.84 8.85 7.52
C GLU A 34 4.35 9.61 8.76
N THR A 35 3.09 10.06 8.75
CA THR A 35 2.46 10.69 9.93
C THR A 35 1.93 9.71 10.96
N GLY A 36 2.07 8.39 10.74
CA GLY A 36 1.53 7.33 11.61
C GLY A 36 0.02 7.11 11.48
N SER A 37 -0.63 7.77 10.52
CA SER A 37 -2.07 7.66 10.24
C SER A 37 -2.40 6.40 9.39
N PHE A 38 -1.92 5.24 9.82
CA PHE A 38 -1.96 4.00 9.03
C PHE A 38 -3.38 3.54 8.68
N ALA A 39 -4.35 3.70 9.59
CA ALA A 39 -5.73 3.33 9.34
C ALA A 39 -6.36 4.15 8.20
N GLU A 40 -6.06 5.45 8.14
CA GLU A 40 -6.49 6.31 7.04
C GLU A 40 -5.75 5.93 5.75
N ALA A 41 -4.45 5.64 5.83
CA ALA A 41 -3.66 5.22 4.68
C ALA A 41 -4.24 3.94 4.03
N CYS A 42 -4.57 2.93 4.82
CA CYS A 42 -5.21 1.71 4.33
C CYS A 42 -6.59 1.97 3.70
N SER A 43 -7.37 2.89 4.28
CA SER A 43 -8.67 3.30 3.72
C SER A 43 -8.51 3.98 2.36
N VAL A 44 -7.48 4.81 2.19
CA VAL A 44 -7.15 5.45 0.89
C VAL A 44 -6.65 4.42 -0.12
N ALA A 45 -5.74 3.51 0.29
CA ALA A 45 -5.24 2.44 -0.57
C ALA A 45 -6.37 1.54 -1.09
N GLY A 46 -7.39 1.29 -0.26
CA GLY A 46 -8.58 0.53 -0.66
C GLY A 46 -9.41 1.18 -1.77
N LYS A 47 -9.26 2.49 -2.01
CA LYS A 47 -9.94 3.23 -3.10
C LYS A 47 -9.19 3.16 -4.43
N ILE A 48 -7.97 2.64 -4.43
CA ILE A 48 -7.18 2.45 -5.64
C ILE A 48 -7.74 1.22 -6.37
N GLU A 49 -8.26 1.42 -7.57
CA GLU A 49 -8.85 0.37 -8.40
C GLU A 49 -7.78 -0.50 -9.06
N ASP A 50 -6.66 0.11 -9.45
CA ASP A 50 -5.53 -0.60 -10.04
C ASP A 50 -4.82 -1.49 -9.02
N GLY A 51 -4.73 -2.79 -9.31
CA GLY A 51 -4.17 -3.78 -8.39
C GLY A 51 -2.69 -3.57 -8.10
N GLU A 52 -1.92 -3.14 -9.11
CA GLU A 52 -0.48 -2.88 -8.97
C GLU A 52 -0.22 -1.68 -8.06
N SER A 53 -0.90 -0.57 -8.32
CA SER A 53 -0.81 0.66 -7.56
C SER A 53 -1.30 0.47 -6.12
N ARG A 54 -2.39 -0.28 -5.94
CA ARG A 54 -2.92 -0.61 -4.61
C ARG A 54 -1.94 -1.45 -3.81
N ALA A 55 -1.34 -2.47 -4.42
CA ALA A 55 -0.33 -3.29 -3.76
C ALA A 55 0.90 -2.45 -3.35
N TRP A 56 1.37 -1.57 -4.23
CA TRP A 56 2.45 -0.64 -3.92
C TRP A 56 2.14 0.27 -2.74
N ALA A 57 0.95 0.88 -2.72
CA ALA A 57 0.52 1.74 -1.62
C ALA A 57 0.49 0.97 -0.28
N LEU A 58 -0.04 -0.25 -0.28
CA LEU A 58 -0.10 -1.11 0.91
C LEU A 58 1.30 -1.55 1.39
N VAL A 59 2.23 -1.82 0.48
CA VAL A 59 3.64 -2.11 0.84
C VAL A 59 4.28 -0.89 1.51
N ALA A 60 4.07 0.31 0.98
CA ALA A 60 4.61 1.53 1.58
C ALA A 60 4.05 1.75 2.99
N ILE A 61 2.75 1.53 3.19
CA ILE A 61 2.10 1.58 4.51
C ILE A 61 2.72 0.54 5.45
N ALA A 62 2.90 -0.69 4.99
CA ALA A 62 3.52 -1.75 5.79
C ALA A 62 4.94 -1.37 6.25
N CYS A 63 5.77 -0.84 5.35
CA CYS A 63 7.10 -0.33 5.70
C CYS A 63 7.03 0.76 6.78
N GLY A 64 6.11 1.72 6.65
CA GLY A 64 5.88 2.75 7.67
C GLY A 64 5.47 2.16 9.01
N GLN A 65 4.57 1.17 9.01
CA GLN A 65 4.13 0.46 10.21
C GLN A 65 5.27 -0.29 10.89
N PHE A 66 6.10 -1.01 10.13
CA PHE A 66 7.27 -1.70 10.67
C PHE A 66 8.27 -0.73 11.29
N ASN A 67 8.55 0.39 10.62
CA ASN A 67 9.41 1.43 11.16
C ASN A 67 8.86 2.05 12.44
N ALA A 68 7.53 2.14 12.59
CA ALA A 68 6.86 2.59 13.80
C ALA A 68 6.73 1.49 14.87
N GLY A 69 7.17 0.26 14.60
CA GLY A 69 7.06 -0.89 15.51
C GLY A 69 5.71 -1.61 15.50
N ASP A 70 4.77 -1.22 14.62
CA ASP A 70 3.48 -1.88 14.43
C ASP A 70 3.60 -3.11 13.51
N MET A 71 4.18 -4.18 14.05
CA MET A 71 4.39 -5.42 13.31
C MET A 71 3.07 -6.06 12.87
N ARG A 72 2.03 -5.99 13.69
CA ARG A 72 0.71 -6.57 13.39
C ARG A 72 0.04 -5.83 12.25
N GLY A 73 0.05 -4.50 12.29
CA GLY A 73 -0.48 -3.68 11.22
C GLY A 73 0.29 -3.87 9.92
N GLY A 74 1.63 -3.88 9.97
CA GLY A 74 2.45 -4.07 8.78
C GLY A 74 2.19 -5.40 8.07
N VAL A 75 2.06 -6.50 8.83
CA VAL A 75 1.69 -7.81 8.26
C VAL A 75 0.29 -7.78 7.64
N ALA A 76 -0.69 -7.13 8.28
CA ALA A 76 -2.05 -7.00 7.73
C ALA A 76 -2.06 -6.19 6.42
N SER A 77 -1.25 -5.13 6.33
CA SER A 77 -1.09 -4.33 5.12
C SER A 77 -0.46 -5.14 3.98
N LEU A 78 0.54 -5.98 4.26
CA LEU A 78 1.13 -6.88 3.26
C LEU A 78 0.15 -7.95 2.77
N ASP A 79 -0.68 -8.51 3.65
CA ASP A 79 -1.73 -9.44 3.25
C ASP A 79 -2.74 -8.79 2.29
N GLY A 80 -3.11 -7.54 2.57
CA GLY A 80 -3.89 -6.71 1.65
C GLY A 80 -3.18 -6.50 0.30
N ALA A 81 -1.86 -6.24 0.32
CA ALA A 81 -1.06 -6.06 -0.89
C ALA A 81 -1.02 -7.35 -1.73
N LYS A 82 -0.87 -8.51 -1.10
CA LYS A 82 -0.94 -9.83 -1.77
C LYS A 82 -2.29 -10.06 -2.40
N SER A 83 -3.37 -9.76 -1.68
CA SER A 83 -4.73 -9.88 -2.18
C SER A 83 -4.97 -8.97 -3.40
N ALA A 84 -4.41 -7.74 -3.38
CA ALA A 84 -4.44 -6.84 -4.51
C ALA A 84 -3.67 -7.39 -5.72
N ALA A 85 -2.45 -7.90 -5.51
CA ALA A 85 -1.64 -8.50 -6.55
C ALA A 85 -2.27 -9.80 -7.11
N ALA A 86 -2.93 -10.60 -6.27
CA ALA A 86 -3.63 -11.82 -6.68
C ALA A 86 -4.81 -11.54 -7.60
N SER A 87 -5.41 -10.35 -7.50
CA SER A 87 -6.50 -9.90 -8.37
C SER A 87 -6.02 -9.45 -9.76
N MET A 88 -4.70 -9.30 -9.96
CA MET A 88 -4.12 -8.94 -11.25
C MET A 88 -4.07 -10.15 -12.18
N PRO A 89 -4.18 -9.94 -13.51
CA PRO A 89 -3.95 -10.99 -14.49
C PRO A 89 -2.52 -11.54 -14.38
N GLU A 90 -2.37 -12.84 -14.65
CA GLU A 90 -1.08 -13.52 -14.69
C GLU A 90 -0.14 -12.81 -15.68
N GLY A 91 1.07 -12.43 -15.25
CA GLY A 91 2.02 -11.73 -16.10
C GLY A 91 3.18 -11.12 -15.33
N ILE A 92 4.09 -10.47 -16.07
CA ILE A 92 5.30 -9.85 -15.52
C ILE A 92 4.97 -8.83 -14.42
N ARG A 93 3.89 -8.05 -14.59
CA ARG A 93 3.45 -7.08 -13.58
C ARG A 93 3.08 -7.75 -12.26
N LYS A 94 2.20 -8.75 -12.29
CA LYS A 94 1.83 -9.55 -11.10
C LYS A 94 3.05 -10.17 -10.43
N ALA A 95 3.96 -10.76 -11.20
CA ALA A 95 5.19 -11.35 -10.67
C ALA A 95 6.10 -10.31 -10.01
N ALA A 96 6.26 -9.13 -10.62
CA ALA A 96 7.02 -8.03 -10.05
C ALA A 96 6.39 -7.51 -8.74
N THR A 97 5.07 -7.31 -8.73
CA THR A 97 4.31 -6.90 -7.54
C THR A 97 4.48 -7.87 -6.39
N LEU A 98 4.29 -9.18 -6.64
CA LEU A 98 4.50 -10.21 -5.63
C LEU A 98 5.97 -10.28 -5.17
N GLY A 99 6.93 -10.09 -6.07
CA GLY A 99 8.36 -10.04 -5.74
C GLY A 99 8.69 -8.91 -4.75
N MET A 100 8.13 -7.71 -4.98
CA MET A 100 8.30 -6.58 -4.06
C MET A 100 7.67 -6.86 -2.69
N ILE A 101 6.45 -7.41 -2.67
CA ILE A 101 5.77 -7.76 -1.42
C ILE A 101 6.59 -8.80 -0.62
N HIS A 102 7.09 -9.85 -1.27
CA HIS A 102 7.93 -10.84 -0.61
C HIS A 102 9.25 -10.26 -0.11
N ALA A 103 9.85 -9.31 -0.83
CA ALA A 103 11.07 -8.65 -0.36
C ALA A 103 10.84 -7.84 0.93
N THR A 104 9.65 -7.28 1.11
CA THR A 104 9.25 -6.59 2.34
C THR A 104 8.98 -7.56 3.50
N GLU A 105 8.50 -8.76 3.22
CA GLU A 105 8.29 -9.81 4.23
C GLU A 105 9.56 -10.61 4.58
N ALA A 106 10.49 -10.73 3.66
CA ALA A 106 11.72 -11.51 3.81
C ALA A 106 12.50 -11.24 5.12
N PRO A 107 12.68 -9.99 5.59
CA PRO A 107 13.37 -9.74 6.86
C PRO A 107 12.61 -10.22 8.10
N LEU A 108 11.35 -10.68 7.98
CA LEU A 108 10.55 -11.24 9.08
C LEU A 108 10.55 -12.79 9.12
N HIS A 109 10.97 -13.44 8.03
CA HIS A 109 10.99 -14.91 7.87
C HIS A 109 12.43 -15.46 7.77
N GLU A 110 13.45 -14.75 8.27
CA GLU A 110 14.70 -15.44 8.61
C GLU A 110 14.51 -16.22 9.92
N THR A 111 13.68 -17.27 9.88
CA THR A 111 13.83 -18.38 10.81
C THR A 111 15.11 -19.13 10.41
N PRO A 112 16.15 -19.17 11.25
CA PRO A 112 17.32 -19.97 10.95
C PRO A 112 16.90 -21.44 10.77
N PRO A 113 17.51 -22.18 9.83
CA PRO A 113 17.26 -23.61 9.70
C PRO A 113 17.60 -24.29 11.03
N GLN A 114 16.64 -25.05 11.56
CA GLN A 114 16.86 -25.97 12.69
C GLN A 114 17.74 -27.15 12.27
#